data_AF-A2DHD9-F1
#
_entry.id   AF-A2DHD9-F1
#
_cell.length_a   1.000
_cell.length_b   1.000
_cell.length_c   1.000
_cell.angle_alpha   90.00
_cell.angle_beta   90.00
_cell.angle_gamma   90.00
#
_symmetry.space_group_name_H-M   'P 1'
#
loop_
_entity.id
_entity.type
_entity.pdbx_description
1 polymer ?
#
loop_
_entity_poly.entity_id
_entity_poly.type
_entity_poly.pdbx_seq_one_letter_code
_entity_poly.pdbx_strand_id
1 'polypeptide(L)'
;MERYPESIEELKSIVCAASRLKFVTKVLYCLRFTQNHPEYNEQIGCCWYLDGESFLVNSGALGAFLDLKSNSINTNFREHGFQVQKGDKVPPELLEMSNRNWKKRKATIGNFNRNSSIADADSIGLVDSSKKDQTPEKPVQKQFISIFQNKPKPVEPAPPPKIQNALDEFFKISDKLHQKISIEHMLLEMPLDDAEKNKLLSDIVSQWKQAFGINQSVPACQAVENLIPDTPKRSKYLTFQMRVNLVYLIYQDPSASSQSVSLMQGNLNFDQFAKFYVRYGHPSNDSLLEQLTVVPQIVSDMESIDDALNEANYDDDASFINGFIPHSHKNEITQKVWNSPVHSWALIHSKTANKFVLYCKSDQILQLYITVNIATIDPKNRITVKFGNDIKGTSDWKSLFQLLSLPSDKGLQLAPVSIPCVKEIGADEINVDTPKNSVQTTPSGSQMLFLTPDSQTYQTDSQFSISNNFSFEGWSQHQADSQFNFYD
;
A
#
# COMPACT_ATOMS: atom_id res chain seq x y z
N MET A 1 -32.06 -6.99 1.71
CA MET A 1 -30.93 -6.47 2.51
C MET A 1 -31.06 -7.05 3.89
N GLU A 2 -30.03 -7.75 4.39
CA GLU A 2 -29.99 -8.15 5.80
C GLU A 2 -29.80 -6.89 6.65
N ARG A 3 -30.67 -6.70 7.64
CA ARG A 3 -30.55 -5.58 8.58
C ARG A 3 -29.45 -5.92 9.58
N TYR A 4 -28.42 -5.09 9.66
CA TYR A 4 -27.35 -5.22 10.64
C TYR A 4 -27.73 -4.54 11.95
N PRO A 5 -27.28 -5.07 13.11
CA PRO A 5 -27.50 -4.40 14.38
C PRO A 5 -26.80 -3.04 14.40
N GLU A 6 -27.50 -2.01 14.84
CA GLU A 6 -26.99 -0.63 14.94
C GLU A 6 -26.48 -0.31 16.35
N SER A 7 -26.80 -1.16 17.33
CA SER A 7 -26.38 -1.01 18.72
C SER A 7 -25.82 -2.31 19.28
N ILE A 8 -25.02 -2.20 20.34
CA ILE A 8 -24.43 -3.36 21.02
C ILE A 8 -25.50 -4.20 21.74
N GLU A 9 -26.57 -3.57 22.24
CA GLU A 9 -27.72 -4.23 22.85
C GLU A 9 -28.50 -5.05 21.82
N GLU A 10 -28.70 -4.51 20.62
CA GLU A 10 -29.35 -5.22 19.52
C GLU A 10 -28.49 -6.41 19.06
N LEU A 11 -27.17 -6.22 18.91
CA LEU A 11 -26.25 -7.31 18.61
C LEU A 11 -26.34 -8.41 19.68
N LYS A 12 -26.28 -8.04 20.97
CA LYS A 12 -26.35 -8.99 22.08
C LYS A 12 -27.68 -9.74 22.09
N SER A 13 -28.79 -9.06 21.83
CA SER A 13 -30.11 -9.68 21.66
C SER A 13 -30.11 -10.72 20.55
N ILE A 14 -29.56 -10.39 19.37
CA ILE A 14 -29.50 -11.33 18.23
C ILE A 14 -28.65 -12.56 18.58
N VAL A 15 -27.43 -12.38 19.10
CA VAL A 15 -26.49 -13.50 19.31
C VAL A 15 -26.79 -14.32 20.56
N CYS A 16 -27.40 -13.74 21.61
CA CYS A 16 -27.74 -14.45 22.84
C CYS A 16 -29.16 -15.00 22.85
N ALA A 17 -30.17 -14.24 22.38
CA ALA A 17 -31.57 -14.68 22.46
C ALA A 17 -31.93 -15.76 21.43
N ALA A 18 -31.25 -15.78 20.28
CA ALA A 18 -31.44 -16.81 19.28
C ALA A 18 -30.66 -18.08 19.65
N SER A 19 -31.26 -18.94 20.48
CA SER A 19 -30.73 -20.27 20.82
C SER A 19 -30.44 -21.16 19.61
N ARG A 20 -30.98 -20.79 18.43
CA ARG A 20 -30.83 -21.50 17.16
C ARG A 20 -29.63 -21.09 16.31
N LEU A 21 -28.98 -19.95 16.59
CA LEU A 21 -27.83 -19.53 15.79
C LEU A 21 -26.61 -20.41 16.08
N LYS A 22 -25.99 -20.92 15.02
CA LYS A 22 -24.71 -21.63 15.13
C LYS A 22 -23.63 -20.72 15.70
N PHE A 23 -22.66 -21.30 16.40
CA PHE A 23 -21.56 -20.55 17.01
C PHE A 23 -20.82 -19.67 15.99
N VAL A 24 -20.49 -20.24 14.81
CA VAL A 24 -19.79 -19.53 13.74
C VAL A 24 -20.57 -18.31 13.25
N THR A 25 -21.89 -18.44 13.14
CA THR A 25 -22.79 -17.37 12.74
C THR A 25 -22.84 -16.26 13.78
N LYS A 26 -22.86 -16.60 15.07
CA LYS A 26 -22.73 -15.60 16.15
C LYS A 26 -21.40 -14.83 16.06
N VAL A 27 -20.30 -15.53 15.79
CA VAL A 27 -18.99 -14.91 15.59
C VAL A 27 -18.98 -13.98 14.38
N LEU A 28 -19.59 -14.38 13.26
CA LEU A 28 -19.70 -13.54 12.06
C LEU A 28 -20.47 -12.24 12.34
N TYR A 29 -21.59 -12.30 13.07
CA TYR A 29 -22.32 -11.10 13.49
C TYR A 29 -21.46 -10.16 14.31
N CYS A 30 -20.71 -10.69 15.28
CA CYS A 30 -19.82 -9.89 16.12
C CYS A 30 -18.72 -9.23 15.29
N LEU A 31 -18.07 -9.97 14.37
CA LEU A 31 -17.00 -9.46 13.51
C LEU A 31 -17.48 -8.39 12.52
N ARG A 32 -18.70 -8.53 11.99
CA ARG A 32 -19.31 -7.53 11.10
C ARG A 32 -19.69 -6.26 11.87
N PHE A 33 -20.22 -6.40 13.08
CA PHE A 33 -20.54 -5.25 13.93
C PHE A 33 -19.28 -4.47 14.30
N THR A 34 -18.23 -5.15 14.78
CA THR A 34 -16.98 -4.50 15.17
C THR A 34 -16.18 -3.92 14.01
N GLN A 35 -16.45 -4.35 12.78
CA GLN A 35 -15.90 -3.71 11.58
C GLN A 35 -16.42 -2.28 11.39
N ASN A 36 -17.68 -2.02 11.73
CA ASN A 36 -18.30 -0.70 11.63
C ASN A 36 -18.21 0.11 12.92
N HIS A 37 -17.97 -0.58 14.05
CA HIS A 37 -17.87 0.01 15.39
C HIS A 37 -16.62 -0.48 16.13
N PRO A 38 -15.42 -0.07 15.70
CA PRO A 38 -14.15 -0.54 16.27
C PRO A 38 -13.97 -0.17 17.75
N GLU A 39 -14.67 0.85 18.25
CA GLU A 39 -14.71 1.24 19.66
C GLU A 39 -15.21 0.11 20.59
N TYR A 40 -15.98 -0.84 20.07
CA TYR A 40 -16.48 -2.00 20.82
C TYR A 40 -15.61 -3.26 20.70
N ASN A 41 -14.45 -3.19 20.02
CA ASN A 41 -13.55 -4.33 19.84
C ASN A 41 -13.18 -4.99 21.18
N GLU A 42 -12.83 -4.20 22.20
CA GLU A 42 -12.47 -4.70 23.52
C GLU A 42 -13.66 -5.33 24.26
N GLN A 43 -14.81 -4.66 24.20
CA GLN A 43 -16.02 -5.08 24.90
C GLN A 43 -16.58 -6.39 24.34
N ILE A 44 -16.56 -6.56 23.01
CA ILE A 44 -17.04 -7.76 22.33
C ILE A 44 -15.98 -8.85 22.29
N GLY A 45 -14.70 -8.50 22.18
CA GLY A 45 -13.59 -9.46 22.19
C GLY A 45 -13.30 -10.13 20.85
N CYS A 46 -13.71 -9.54 19.72
CA CYS A 46 -13.30 -9.99 18.39
C CYS A 46 -13.28 -8.88 17.33
N CYS A 47 -12.33 -8.95 16.39
CA CYS A 47 -12.28 -8.05 15.23
C CYS A 47 -11.57 -8.73 14.04
N TRP A 48 -11.84 -8.29 12.82
CA TRP A 48 -11.12 -8.77 11.64
C TRP A 48 -9.65 -8.36 11.67
N TYR A 49 -8.77 -9.24 11.19
CA TYR A 49 -7.38 -8.88 10.93
C TYR A 49 -7.28 -8.09 9.61
N LEU A 50 -6.13 -7.44 9.39
CA LEU A 50 -5.86 -6.62 8.20
C LEU A 50 -5.92 -7.43 6.88
N ASP A 51 -5.61 -8.73 6.93
CA ASP A 51 -5.66 -9.61 5.76
C ASP A 51 -7.09 -9.90 5.25
N GLY A 52 -8.11 -9.66 6.08
CA GLY A 52 -9.51 -9.96 5.78
C GLY A 52 -9.87 -11.45 5.75
N GLU A 53 -8.91 -12.34 6.01
CA GLU A 53 -9.09 -13.80 6.04
C GLU A 53 -8.95 -14.39 7.45
N SER A 54 -8.24 -13.67 8.31
CA SER A 54 -8.03 -14.02 9.70
C SER A 54 -8.75 -13.01 10.60
N PHE A 55 -8.94 -13.36 11.86
CA PHE A 55 -9.53 -12.47 12.85
C PHE A 55 -8.85 -12.64 14.20
N LEU A 56 -8.87 -11.59 15.01
CA LEU A 56 -8.34 -11.59 16.36
C LEU A 56 -9.48 -11.89 17.34
N VAL A 57 -9.20 -12.68 18.37
CA VAL A 57 -10.17 -12.99 19.42
C VAL A 57 -9.53 -12.95 20.79
N ASN A 58 -10.18 -12.28 21.73
CA ASN A 58 -10.00 -12.46 23.16
C ASN A 58 -11.12 -13.36 23.69
N SER A 59 -10.80 -14.63 23.98
CA SER A 59 -11.83 -15.62 24.36
C SER A 59 -12.50 -15.34 25.71
N GLY A 60 -11.88 -14.52 26.57
CA GLY A 60 -12.48 -14.05 27.82
C GLY A 60 -13.59 -13.03 27.56
N ALA A 61 -13.28 -11.97 26.82
CA ALA A 61 -14.23 -10.92 26.46
C ALA A 61 -15.37 -11.46 25.58
N LEU A 62 -15.04 -12.24 24.54
CA LEU A 62 -16.06 -12.86 23.68
C LEU A 62 -16.93 -13.87 24.44
N GLY A 63 -16.34 -14.58 25.39
CA GLY A 63 -17.09 -15.47 26.29
C GLY A 63 -18.08 -14.69 27.15
N ALA A 64 -17.64 -13.60 27.78
CA ALA A 64 -18.51 -12.73 28.58
C ALA A 64 -19.62 -12.09 27.74
N PHE A 65 -19.34 -11.72 26.48
CA PHE A 65 -20.34 -11.14 25.59
C PHE A 65 -21.42 -12.16 25.16
N LEU A 66 -21.01 -13.40 24.85
CA LEU A 66 -21.89 -14.48 24.38
C LEU A 66 -22.49 -15.35 25.50
N ASP A 67 -22.29 -14.98 26.77
CA ASP A 67 -22.66 -15.78 27.95
C ASP A 67 -22.09 -17.21 27.92
N LEU A 68 -20.84 -17.36 27.46
CA LEU A 68 -20.10 -18.62 27.37
C LEU A 68 -18.78 -18.56 28.15
N LYS A 69 -18.38 -19.68 28.75
CA LYS A 69 -17.05 -19.79 29.38
C LYS A 69 -15.96 -19.68 28.29
N SER A 70 -14.84 -19.01 28.60
CA SER A 70 -13.67 -18.89 27.70
C SER A 70 -13.18 -20.25 27.18
N ASN A 71 -13.24 -21.30 28.00
CA ASN A 71 -12.91 -22.66 27.56
C ASN A 71 -13.88 -23.19 26.50
N SER A 72 -15.18 -22.92 26.64
CA SER A 72 -16.20 -23.29 25.65
C SER A 72 -16.00 -22.55 24.33
N ILE A 73 -15.67 -21.26 24.36
CA ILE A 73 -15.29 -20.49 23.17
C ILE A 73 -14.13 -21.16 22.43
N ASN A 74 -13.07 -21.52 23.16
CA ASN A 74 -11.91 -22.18 22.57
C ASN A 74 -12.22 -23.59 22.03
N THR A 75 -13.09 -24.35 22.69
CA THR A 75 -13.59 -25.65 22.21
C THR A 75 -14.38 -25.49 20.93
N ASN A 76 -15.37 -24.59 20.90
CA ASN A 76 -16.19 -24.32 19.72
C ASN A 76 -15.33 -23.89 18.51
N PHE A 77 -14.33 -23.02 18.71
CA PHE A 77 -13.42 -22.67 17.62
C PHE A 77 -12.67 -23.88 17.06
N ARG A 78 -12.13 -24.76 17.92
CA ARG A 78 -11.43 -25.97 17.47
C ARG A 78 -12.38 -26.92 16.73
N GLU A 79 -13.59 -27.08 17.24
CA GLU A 79 -14.61 -27.95 16.66
C GLU A 79 -15.12 -27.45 15.31
N HIS A 80 -15.05 -26.15 15.01
CA HIS A 80 -15.41 -25.59 13.69
C HIS A 80 -14.18 -25.31 12.81
N GLY A 81 -13.00 -25.86 13.14
CA GLY A 81 -11.82 -25.76 12.29
C GLY A 81 -11.11 -24.40 12.33
N PHE A 82 -11.30 -23.60 13.37
CA PHE A 82 -10.56 -22.34 13.54
C PHE A 82 -9.26 -22.58 14.33
N GLN A 83 -8.13 -22.54 13.62
CA GLN A 83 -6.81 -22.73 14.21
C GLN A 83 -6.20 -21.41 14.66
N VAL A 84 -5.44 -21.46 15.76
CA VAL A 84 -4.63 -20.32 16.22
C VAL A 84 -3.38 -20.26 15.34
N GLN A 85 -3.16 -19.12 14.69
CA GLN A 85 -1.94 -18.91 13.92
C GLN A 85 -0.77 -18.64 14.87
N LYS A 86 0.32 -19.39 14.72
CA LYS A 86 1.56 -19.21 15.49
C LYS A 86 2.45 -18.21 14.76
N GLY A 87 3.12 -17.34 15.50
CA GLY A 87 4.19 -16.48 14.97
C GLY A 87 3.79 -15.04 14.66
N ASP A 88 2.50 -14.75 14.51
CA ASP A 88 2.04 -13.39 14.27
C ASP A 88 1.87 -12.65 15.60
N LYS A 89 2.81 -11.74 15.89
CA LYS A 89 2.60 -10.72 16.91
C LYS A 89 1.40 -9.87 16.46
N VAL A 90 0.45 -9.66 17.36
CA VAL A 90 -0.65 -8.71 17.11
C VAL A 90 -0.01 -7.35 16.81
N PRO A 91 -0.38 -6.67 15.72
CA PRO A 91 0.16 -5.37 15.36
C PRO A 91 0.07 -4.39 16.55
N PRO A 92 1.11 -3.57 16.81
CA PRO A 92 1.12 -2.55 17.87
C PRO A 92 -0.11 -1.66 17.89
N GLU A 93 -0.66 -1.35 16.72
CA GLU A 93 -1.84 -0.52 16.52
C GLU A 93 -3.12 -1.20 17.06
N LEU A 94 -3.11 -2.53 17.17
CA LEU A 94 -4.16 -3.34 17.80
C LEU A 94 -3.79 -3.77 19.23
N LEU A 95 -2.58 -3.43 19.70
CA LEU A 95 -2.08 -3.69 21.06
C LEU A 95 -2.38 -2.57 22.05
N GLU A 96 -2.86 -1.41 21.61
CA GLU A 96 -3.49 -0.42 22.50
C GLU A 96 -4.70 -1.02 23.24
N MET A 97 -5.21 -2.14 22.72
CA MET A 97 -6.29 -2.89 23.35
C MET A 97 -5.83 -3.55 24.66
N SER A 98 -6.49 -3.20 25.77
CA SER A 98 -6.06 -3.33 27.17
C SER A 98 -5.67 -4.73 27.72
N ASN A 99 -5.62 -5.80 26.92
CA ASN A 99 -5.44 -7.17 27.43
C ASN A 99 -4.51 -8.07 26.59
N ARG A 100 -3.53 -8.71 27.25
CA ARG A 100 -2.50 -9.62 26.67
C ARG A 100 -3.00 -10.95 26.08
N ASN A 101 -4.31 -11.12 25.84
CA ASN A 101 -4.93 -12.42 25.55
C ASN A 101 -5.56 -12.54 24.15
N TRP A 102 -5.22 -11.63 23.23
CA TRP A 102 -5.67 -11.70 21.85
C TRP A 102 -4.93 -12.80 21.08
N LYS A 103 -5.69 -13.64 20.36
CA LYS A 103 -5.15 -14.70 19.50
C LYS A 103 -5.68 -14.53 18.08
N LYS A 104 -4.78 -14.54 17.10
CA LYS A 104 -5.13 -14.59 15.68
C LYS A 104 -5.62 -15.98 15.31
N ARG A 105 -6.78 -16.05 14.65
CA ARG A 105 -7.42 -17.28 14.20
C ARG A 105 -7.75 -17.21 12.72
N LYS A 106 -7.65 -18.35 12.05
CA LYS A 106 -8.05 -18.55 10.65
C LYS A 106 -8.82 -19.86 10.52
N ALA A 107 -9.86 -19.86 9.70
CA ALA A 107 -10.58 -21.09 9.36
C ALA A 107 -9.70 -22.00 8.50
N THR A 108 -9.65 -23.30 8.83
CA THR A 108 -9.00 -24.31 7.99
C THR A 108 -9.98 -25.06 7.11
N ILE A 109 -11.28 -24.89 7.35
CA ILE A 109 -12.35 -25.53 6.59
C ILE A 109 -13.36 -24.44 6.23
N GLY A 110 -13.75 -24.39 4.95
CA GLY A 110 -14.65 -23.38 4.42
C GLY A 110 -13.98 -22.02 4.17
N ASN A 111 -14.69 -21.15 3.45
CA ASN A 111 -14.27 -19.78 3.17
C ASN A 111 -14.86 -18.82 4.21
N PHE A 112 -14.28 -18.79 5.42
CA PHE A 112 -14.63 -17.79 6.45
C PHE A 112 -13.69 -16.59 6.36
N ASN A 113 -14.18 -15.48 5.80
CA ASN A 113 -13.44 -14.23 5.58
C ASN A 113 -14.39 -13.03 5.76
N ARG A 114 -13.86 -11.82 5.61
CA ARG A 114 -14.60 -10.56 5.81
C ARG A 114 -15.86 -10.43 4.95
N ASN A 115 -15.89 -11.10 3.80
CA ASN A 115 -17.01 -11.06 2.86
C ASN A 115 -17.97 -12.26 3.01
N SER A 116 -17.72 -13.18 3.95
CA SER A 116 -18.58 -14.35 4.15
C SER A 116 -20.01 -13.94 4.45
N SER A 117 -20.96 -14.59 3.79
CA SER A 117 -22.40 -14.50 4.06
C SER A 117 -22.80 -15.33 5.30
N ILE A 118 -24.03 -15.14 5.79
CA ILE A 118 -24.60 -15.99 6.84
C ILE A 118 -24.66 -17.44 6.38
N ALA A 119 -25.04 -17.68 5.12
CA ALA A 119 -25.07 -19.02 4.53
C ALA A 119 -23.68 -19.67 4.52
N ASP A 120 -22.61 -18.90 4.24
CA ASP A 120 -21.24 -19.41 4.31
C ASP A 120 -20.88 -19.79 5.74
N ALA A 121 -21.18 -18.96 6.73
CA ALA A 121 -20.95 -19.26 8.15
C ALA A 121 -21.75 -20.49 8.62
N ASP A 122 -23.00 -20.61 8.20
CA ASP A 122 -23.85 -21.75 8.53
C ASP A 122 -23.40 -23.04 7.83
N SER A 123 -22.69 -22.95 6.71
CA SER A 123 -22.13 -24.10 6.00
C SER A 123 -20.91 -24.72 6.71
N ILE A 124 -20.29 -23.99 7.63
CA ILE A 124 -19.13 -24.48 8.40
C ILE A 124 -19.60 -25.50 9.43
N GLY A 125 -19.38 -26.77 9.10
CA GLY A 125 -19.69 -27.91 9.96
C GLY A 125 -18.67 -28.15 11.08
N LEU A 126 -18.99 -29.11 11.93
CA LEU A 126 -18.05 -29.61 12.93
C LEU A 126 -16.96 -30.46 12.25
N VAL A 127 -15.71 -30.29 12.67
CA VAL A 127 -14.60 -31.16 12.28
C VAL A 127 -14.80 -32.50 12.98
N ASP A 128 -14.96 -33.56 12.19
CA ASP A 128 -15.01 -34.93 12.69
C ASP A 128 -13.74 -35.24 13.51
N SER A 129 -13.88 -35.21 14.84
CA SER A 129 -12.79 -35.54 15.76
C SER A 129 -12.35 -37.00 15.66
N SER A 130 -13.13 -37.84 14.96
CA SER A 130 -12.86 -39.25 14.68
C SER A 130 -11.71 -39.49 13.69
N LYS A 131 -11.20 -38.47 13.00
CA LYS A 131 -10.07 -38.60 12.04
C LYS A 131 -8.70 -38.14 12.59
N LYS A 132 -8.57 -37.92 13.90
CA LYS A 132 -7.39 -37.26 14.50
C LYS A 132 -6.07 -38.04 14.52
N ASP A 133 -5.99 -39.29 14.05
CA ASP A 133 -4.75 -40.08 14.10
C ASP A 133 -4.04 -40.32 12.75
N GLN A 134 -4.51 -39.74 11.65
CA GLN A 134 -3.70 -39.72 10.41
C GLN A 134 -2.81 -38.48 10.39
N THR A 135 -1.79 -38.51 11.25
CA THR A 135 -0.58 -37.72 11.03
C THR A 135 -0.05 -38.11 9.65
N PRO A 136 0.25 -37.17 8.73
CA PRO A 136 0.87 -37.53 7.47
C PRO A 136 2.24 -38.14 7.79
N GLU A 137 2.33 -39.47 7.70
CA GLU A 137 3.60 -40.17 7.74
C GLU A 137 4.50 -39.54 6.68
N LYS A 138 5.62 -38.98 7.13
CA LYS A 138 6.71 -38.56 6.23
C LYS A 138 6.99 -39.73 5.28
N PRO A 139 7.10 -39.52 3.96
CA PRO A 139 7.36 -40.60 3.04
C PRO A 139 8.70 -41.24 3.39
N VAL A 140 8.63 -42.46 3.93
CA VAL A 140 9.78 -43.35 4.11
C VAL A 140 10.23 -43.76 2.70
N GLN A 141 11.26 -43.09 2.19
CA GLN A 141 11.97 -43.53 0.99
C GLN A 141 12.64 -44.88 1.30
N LYS A 142 11.96 -45.97 0.92
CA LYS A 142 12.56 -47.29 0.84
C LYS A 142 13.47 -47.35 -0.39
N GLN A 143 14.76 -47.52 -0.12
CA GLN A 143 15.79 -47.97 -1.02
C GLN A 143 15.31 -49.21 -1.80
N PHE A 144 15.30 -49.18 -3.13
CA PHE A 144 15.57 -50.35 -3.98
C PHE A 144 15.83 -49.91 -5.43
N ILE A 145 16.74 -50.65 -6.07
CA ILE A 145 17.25 -50.56 -7.45
C ILE A 145 18.52 -49.70 -7.59
N SER A 146 19.61 -50.30 -7.10
CA SER A 146 20.89 -50.30 -7.82
C SER A 146 20.81 -51.29 -9.00
N ILE A 147 21.72 -51.11 -9.96
CA ILE A 147 21.99 -51.89 -11.18
C ILE A 147 21.47 -51.16 -12.45
N PHE A 148 22.44 -50.82 -13.30
CA PHE A 148 22.38 -50.06 -14.57
C PHE A 148 22.46 -48.53 -14.47
N GLN A 149 23.69 -48.00 -14.45
CA GLN A 149 24.25 -47.17 -15.54
C GLN A 149 25.63 -46.62 -15.12
N ASN A 150 26.69 -47.30 -15.54
CA ASN A 150 28.01 -46.69 -15.63
C ASN A 150 28.02 -45.75 -16.84
N LYS A 151 27.51 -44.53 -16.66
CA LYS A 151 27.84 -43.38 -17.50
C LYS A 151 28.75 -42.46 -16.68
N PRO A 152 29.82 -41.89 -17.28
CA PRO A 152 30.64 -40.90 -16.59
C PRO A 152 29.74 -39.75 -16.11
N LYS A 153 29.75 -39.54 -14.78
CA LYS A 153 28.97 -38.52 -14.11
C LYS A 153 29.36 -37.16 -14.70
N PRO A 154 28.44 -36.42 -15.36
CA PRO A 154 28.69 -35.03 -15.68
C PRO A 154 29.05 -34.34 -14.37
N VAL A 155 30.12 -33.53 -14.38
CA VAL A 155 30.51 -32.73 -13.21
C VAL A 155 29.27 -31.95 -12.78
N GLU A 156 28.67 -32.38 -11.68
CA GLU A 156 27.46 -31.81 -11.12
C GLU A 156 27.82 -30.37 -10.73
N PRO A 157 27.25 -29.35 -11.38
CA PRO A 157 27.60 -27.97 -11.09
C PRO A 157 27.37 -27.74 -9.59
N ALA A 158 28.33 -27.10 -8.93
CA ALA A 158 28.27 -26.86 -7.49
C ALA A 158 26.89 -26.31 -7.11
N PRO A 159 26.26 -26.82 -6.03
CA PRO A 159 24.92 -26.38 -5.64
C PRO A 159 24.94 -24.85 -5.51
N PRO A 160 23.96 -24.14 -6.12
CA PRO A 160 23.95 -22.69 -6.09
C PRO A 160 23.98 -22.21 -4.63
N PRO A 161 24.72 -21.12 -4.33
CA PRO A 161 24.72 -20.55 -3.00
C PRO A 161 23.28 -20.26 -2.57
N LYS A 162 22.94 -20.64 -1.33
CA LYS A 162 21.59 -20.46 -0.80
C LYS A 162 21.28 -18.96 -0.71
N ILE A 163 20.06 -18.56 -1.07
CA ILE A 163 19.45 -17.21 -0.94
C ILE A 163 19.83 -16.52 0.37
N GLN A 164 19.96 -17.33 1.42
CA GLN A 164 20.36 -16.94 2.76
C GLN A 164 21.66 -16.12 2.81
N ASN A 165 22.67 -16.42 1.99
CA ASN A 165 24.00 -15.84 2.14
C ASN A 165 24.07 -14.35 1.79
N ALA A 166 23.41 -13.93 0.69
CA ALA A 166 23.44 -12.52 0.27
C ALA A 166 22.66 -11.62 1.23
N LEU A 167 21.51 -12.10 1.71
CA LEU A 167 20.71 -11.38 2.72
C LEU A 167 21.38 -11.37 4.07
N ASP A 168 21.95 -12.48 4.52
CA ASP A 168 22.62 -12.54 5.81
C ASP A 168 23.87 -11.66 5.85
N GLU A 169 24.57 -11.52 4.72
CA GLU A 169 25.69 -10.58 4.63
C GLU A 169 25.24 -9.12 4.69
N PHE A 170 24.10 -8.79 4.09
CA PHE A 170 23.53 -7.45 4.09
C PHE A 170 22.88 -7.08 5.44
N PHE A 171 22.21 -8.05 6.08
CA PHE A 171 21.50 -7.91 7.34
C PHE A 171 22.29 -8.45 8.53
N LYS A 172 23.62 -8.29 8.55
CA LYS A 172 24.52 -8.74 9.64
C LYS A 172 24.15 -8.28 11.07
N ILE A 173 23.10 -7.47 11.23
CA ILE A 173 22.61 -6.92 12.50
C ILE A 173 21.14 -7.31 12.70
N SER A 174 20.82 -7.87 13.86
CA SER A 174 19.53 -8.46 14.26
C SER A 174 18.30 -7.55 14.15
N ASP A 175 18.49 -6.25 14.00
CA ASP A 175 17.46 -5.25 14.29
C ASP A 175 16.45 -5.04 13.16
N LYS A 176 16.66 -5.69 12.00
CA LYS A 176 15.79 -5.54 10.82
C LYS A 176 15.22 -6.84 10.28
N LEU A 177 14.93 -7.78 11.18
CA LEU A 177 14.26 -9.06 10.86
C LEU A 177 12.97 -8.87 10.02
N HIS A 178 12.23 -7.78 10.24
CA HIS A 178 11.01 -7.47 9.48
C HIS A 178 11.28 -7.24 7.98
N GLN A 179 12.34 -6.52 7.62
CA GLN A 179 12.68 -6.26 6.20
C GLN A 179 13.09 -7.55 5.51
N LYS A 180 13.89 -8.38 6.20
CA LYS A 180 14.28 -9.71 5.71
C LYS A 180 13.06 -10.59 5.45
N ILE A 181 12.15 -10.71 6.41
CA ILE A 181 10.90 -11.49 6.25
C ILE A 181 10.05 -10.93 5.10
N SER A 182 9.93 -9.61 4.99
CA SER A 182 9.20 -8.91 3.91
C SER A 182 9.75 -9.31 2.53
N ILE A 183 11.08 -9.33 2.37
CA ILE A 183 11.75 -9.71 1.12
C ILE A 183 11.64 -11.21 0.85
N GLU A 184 11.83 -12.07 1.86
CA GLU A 184 11.68 -13.51 1.71
C GLU A 184 10.25 -13.88 1.28
N HIS A 185 9.24 -13.26 1.92
CA HIS A 185 7.85 -13.45 1.54
C HIS A 185 7.57 -12.98 0.10
N MET A 186 8.07 -11.80 -0.28
CA MET A 186 7.98 -11.30 -1.65
C MET A 186 8.56 -12.29 -2.66
N LEU A 187 9.76 -12.82 -2.43
CA LEU A 187 10.42 -13.78 -3.32
C LEU A 187 9.70 -15.13 -3.37
N LEU A 188 9.07 -15.57 -2.27
CA LEU A 188 8.30 -16.81 -2.24
C LEU A 188 7.05 -16.77 -3.13
N GLU A 189 6.40 -15.62 -3.26
CA GLU A 189 5.21 -15.45 -4.12
C GLU A 189 5.55 -15.40 -5.63
N MET A 190 6.81 -15.19 -5.98
CA MET A 190 7.25 -15.06 -7.37
C MET A 190 7.43 -16.44 -8.04
N PRO A 191 6.95 -16.62 -9.28
CA PRO A 191 7.11 -17.87 -10.04
C PRO A 191 8.50 -17.95 -10.70
N LEU A 192 9.55 -17.70 -9.91
CA LEU A 192 10.95 -17.80 -10.32
C LEU A 192 11.57 -19.05 -9.69
N ASP A 193 12.57 -19.62 -10.35
CA ASP A 193 13.41 -20.65 -9.71
C ASP A 193 14.39 -20.03 -8.70
N ASP A 194 15.05 -20.88 -7.90
CA ASP A 194 15.97 -20.40 -6.86
C ASP A 194 17.19 -19.66 -7.42
N ALA A 195 17.65 -20.01 -8.64
CA ALA A 195 18.78 -19.35 -9.27
C ALA A 195 18.39 -17.94 -9.76
N GLU A 196 17.21 -17.80 -10.36
CA GLU A 196 16.63 -16.52 -10.76
C GLU A 196 16.36 -15.62 -9.55
N LYS A 197 15.81 -16.17 -8.46
CA LYS A 197 15.60 -15.43 -7.20
C LYS A 197 16.91 -14.93 -6.60
N ASN A 198 17.94 -15.78 -6.58
CA ASN A 198 19.28 -15.41 -6.12
C ASN A 198 19.87 -14.28 -6.95
N LYS A 199 19.78 -14.40 -8.28
CA LYS A 199 20.28 -13.38 -9.20
C LYS A 199 19.55 -12.05 -8.99
N LEU A 200 18.22 -12.07 -8.98
CA LEU A 200 17.39 -10.90 -8.72
C LEU A 200 17.76 -10.21 -7.41
N LEU A 201 17.92 -10.99 -6.34
CA LEU A 201 18.24 -10.46 -5.02
C LEU A 201 19.65 -9.87 -4.97
N SER A 202 20.62 -10.54 -5.59
CA SER A 202 21.97 -10.02 -5.74
C SER A 202 21.96 -8.69 -6.50
N ASP A 203 21.17 -8.59 -7.57
CA ASP A 203 21.03 -7.36 -8.35
C ASP A 203 20.41 -6.25 -7.49
N ILE A 204 19.31 -6.52 -6.77
CA ILE A 204 18.68 -5.55 -5.85
C ILE A 204 19.67 -5.05 -4.79
N VAL A 205 20.40 -5.95 -4.12
CA VAL A 205 21.40 -5.57 -3.11
C VAL A 205 22.52 -4.74 -3.72
N SER A 206 22.99 -5.11 -4.91
CA SER A 206 24.04 -4.39 -5.63
C SER A 206 23.61 -2.96 -5.97
N GLN A 207 22.41 -2.81 -6.55
CA GLN A 207 21.87 -1.51 -6.92
C GLN A 207 21.61 -0.61 -5.70
N TRP A 208 21.09 -1.19 -4.61
CA TRP A 208 20.97 -0.46 -3.36
C TRP A 208 22.32 0.00 -2.83
N LYS A 209 23.32 -0.88 -2.78
CA LYS A 209 24.67 -0.53 -2.32
C LYS A 209 25.32 0.54 -3.18
N GLN A 210 25.09 0.50 -4.49
CA GLN A 210 25.58 1.51 -5.42
C GLN A 210 24.95 2.88 -5.16
N ALA A 211 23.63 2.93 -4.94
CA ALA A 211 22.91 4.18 -4.71
C ALA A 211 23.09 4.74 -3.29
N PHE A 212 23.22 3.88 -2.28
CA PHE A 212 23.05 4.24 -0.87
C PHE A 212 24.13 3.73 0.08
N GLY A 213 25.09 2.96 -0.43
CA GLY A 213 26.08 2.27 0.39
C GLY A 213 25.47 1.19 1.27
N ILE A 214 25.95 1.09 2.51
CA ILE A 214 25.49 0.08 3.49
C ILE A 214 24.30 0.55 4.33
N ASN A 215 23.77 1.75 4.06
CA ASN A 215 22.65 2.30 4.80
C ASN A 215 21.40 1.45 4.55
N GLN A 216 20.67 1.05 5.58
CA GLN A 216 19.46 0.25 5.43
C GLN A 216 18.17 1.10 5.34
N SER A 217 18.33 2.42 5.40
CA SER A 217 17.26 3.42 5.40
C SER A 217 17.87 4.73 4.92
N VAL A 218 17.20 5.44 4.02
CA VAL A 218 17.69 6.68 3.41
C VAL A 218 16.56 7.70 3.34
N PRO A 219 16.77 8.99 3.63
CA PRO A 219 15.75 10.02 3.44
C PRO A 219 15.15 9.99 2.03
N ALA A 220 13.84 10.18 1.90
CA ALA A 220 13.11 10.10 0.64
C ALA A 220 13.71 10.98 -0.47
N CYS A 221 14.02 12.23 -0.14
CA CYS A 221 14.61 13.19 -1.07
C CYS A 221 15.95 12.68 -1.62
N GLN A 222 16.86 12.23 -0.75
CA GLN A 222 18.14 11.65 -1.16
C GLN A 222 17.95 10.36 -1.97
N ALA A 223 16.96 9.53 -1.61
CA ALA A 223 16.65 8.30 -2.32
C ALA A 223 16.28 8.56 -3.78
N VAL A 224 15.43 9.55 -4.00
CA VAL A 224 14.91 9.93 -5.31
C VAL A 224 16.01 10.48 -6.21
N GLU A 225 16.85 11.38 -5.68
CA GLU A 225 17.99 11.95 -6.41
C GLU A 225 19.00 10.89 -6.85
N ASN A 226 19.35 9.95 -5.96
CA ASN A 226 20.32 8.90 -6.28
C ASN A 226 19.78 7.85 -7.26
N LEU A 227 18.46 7.58 -7.23
CA LEU A 227 17.83 6.59 -8.11
C LEU A 227 17.53 7.15 -9.50
N ILE A 228 17.17 8.44 -9.57
CA ILE A 228 16.84 9.13 -10.82
C ILE A 228 17.77 10.35 -10.95
N PRO A 229 19.07 10.11 -11.20
CA PRO A 229 20.01 11.21 -11.41
C PRO A 229 19.68 11.95 -12.69
N ASP A 230 20.06 13.21 -12.76
CA ASP A 230 20.00 13.98 -14.00
C ASP A 230 20.91 13.34 -15.05
N THR A 231 20.33 13.00 -16.20
CA THR A 231 21.09 12.42 -17.31
C THR A 231 20.83 13.23 -18.58
N PRO A 232 21.84 13.44 -19.44
CA PRO A 232 21.65 14.16 -20.71
C PRO A 232 20.65 13.49 -21.67
N LYS A 233 20.27 12.23 -21.42
CA LYS A 233 19.36 11.47 -22.27
C LYS A 233 17.89 11.76 -21.98
N ARG A 234 17.56 12.34 -20.83
CA ARG A 234 16.19 12.65 -20.40
C ARG A 234 15.98 14.15 -20.39
N SER A 235 14.78 14.59 -20.74
CA SER A 235 14.40 15.98 -20.51
C SER A 235 14.34 16.24 -18.99
N LYS A 236 14.66 17.46 -18.56
CA LYS A 236 14.54 17.85 -17.14
C LYS A 236 13.13 17.56 -16.61
N TYR A 237 12.10 17.84 -17.43
CA TYR A 237 10.71 17.55 -17.11
C TYR A 237 10.45 16.06 -16.84
N LEU A 238 10.90 15.17 -17.73
CA LEU A 238 10.69 13.73 -17.53
C LEU A 238 11.40 13.25 -16.27
N THR A 239 12.64 13.72 -16.03
CA THR A 239 13.37 13.41 -14.80
C THR A 239 12.59 13.86 -13.56
N PHE A 240 12.09 15.10 -13.55
CA PHE A 240 11.27 15.63 -12.46
C PHE A 240 9.99 14.81 -12.24
N GLN A 241 9.20 14.55 -13.28
CA GLN A 241 7.96 13.79 -13.15
C GLN A 241 8.22 12.34 -12.70
N MET A 242 9.31 11.71 -13.16
CA MET A 242 9.71 10.40 -12.68
C MET A 242 10.07 10.42 -11.19
N ARG A 243 10.70 11.49 -10.69
CA ARG A 243 11.01 11.68 -9.26
C ARG A 243 9.72 11.78 -8.44
N VAL A 244 8.76 12.60 -8.86
CA VAL A 244 7.43 12.72 -8.21
C VAL A 244 6.70 11.37 -8.21
N ASN A 245 6.66 10.69 -9.35
CA ASN A 245 6.05 9.38 -9.49
C ASN A 245 6.74 8.32 -8.61
N LEU A 246 8.06 8.35 -8.50
CA LEU A 246 8.82 7.43 -7.66
C LEU A 246 8.44 7.58 -6.18
N VAL A 247 8.38 8.83 -5.68
CA VAL A 247 7.92 9.13 -4.31
C VAL A 247 6.52 8.57 -4.09
N TYR A 248 5.60 8.87 -5.00
CA TYR A 248 4.24 8.39 -4.94
C TYR A 248 4.16 6.85 -4.85
N LEU A 249 4.87 6.15 -5.72
CA LEU A 249 4.85 4.68 -5.79
C LEU A 249 5.50 3.98 -4.58
N ILE A 250 6.48 4.62 -3.95
CA ILE A 250 7.17 4.08 -2.77
C ILE A 250 6.33 4.26 -1.50
N TYR A 251 5.69 5.43 -1.34
CA TYR A 251 5.09 5.84 -0.07
C TYR A 251 3.57 5.70 0.00
N GLN A 252 2.89 5.44 -1.12
CA GLN A 252 1.48 5.06 -1.10
C GLN A 252 1.31 3.60 -0.63
N ASP A 253 1.47 3.38 0.67
CA ASP A 253 0.93 2.17 1.28
C ASP A 253 -0.60 2.34 1.40
N PRO A 254 -1.42 1.53 0.70
CA PRO A 254 -2.88 1.61 0.83
C PRO A 254 -3.37 1.29 2.25
N SER A 255 -2.51 0.80 3.14
CA SER A 255 -2.81 0.62 4.57
C SER A 255 -2.50 1.85 5.45
N ALA A 256 -1.71 2.82 4.95
CA ALA A 256 -1.45 4.07 5.65
C ALA A 256 -2.66 5.01 5.47
N SER A 257 -3.57 4.99 6.44
CA SER A 257 -4.76 5.83 6.45
C SER A 257 -4.40 7.32 6.46
N SER A 258 -4.60 8.00 5.33
CA SER A 258 -4.90 9.44 5.15
C SER A 258 -4.07 10.51 5.86
N GLN A 259 -3.01 10.18 6.61
CA GLN A 259 -2.14 11.19 7.17
C GLN A 259 -1.19 11.68 6.08
N SER A 260 -1.48 12.88 5.60
CA SER A 260 -0.65 13.73 4.75
C SER A 260 0.66 14.12 5.45
N VAL A 261 1.41 13.14 5.95
CA VAL A 261 2.80 13.36 6.36
C VAL A 261 3.54 13.69 5.08
N SER A 262 4.22 14.84 5.07
CA SER A 262 5.06 15.28 3.96
C SER A 262 5.85 14.09 3.40
N LEU A 263 5.50 13.64 2.19
CA LEU A 263 6.06 12.41 1.60
C LEU A 263 7.59 12.50 1.46
N MET A 264 8.14 13.71 1.51
CA MET A 264 9.57 14.02 1.46
C MET A 264 10.30 13.83 2.80
N GLN A 265 9.58 13.77 3.93
CA GLN A 265 10.17 13.57 5.26
C GLN A 265 10.32 12.09 5.64
N GLY A 266 9.74 11.18 4.86
CA GLY A 266 9.86 9.74 5.06
C GLY A 266 11.27 9.22 4.79
N ASN A 267 11.55 8.03 5.32
CA ASN A 267 12.73 7.26 4.95
C ASN A 267 12.34 6.09 4.04
N LEU A 268 13.10 5.89 2.96
CA LEU A 268 13.02 4.72 2.11
C LEU A 268 13.79 3.58 2.79
N ASN A 269 13.08 2.49 3.09
CA ASN A 269 13.68 1.25 3.57
C ASN A 269 14.06 0.31 2.41
N PHE A 270 15.00 -0.61 2.68
CA PHE A 270 15.45 -1.56 1.67
C PHE A 270 14.34 -2.47 1.14
N ASP A 271 13.38 -2.90 1.97
CA ASP A 271 12.28 -3.75 1.50
C ASP A 271 11.28 -3.01 0.60
N GLN A 272 11.04 -1.72 0.87
CA GLN A 272 10.26 -0.84 -0.01
C GLN A 272 10.96 -0.68 -1.36
N PHE A 273 12.27 -0.43 -1.37
CA PHE A 273 13.06 -0.39 -2.59
C PHE A 273 13.05 -1.73 -3.34
N ALA A 274 13.22 -2.86 -2.64
CA ALA A 274 13.19 -4.18 -3.26
C ALA A 274 11.83 -4.44 -3.94
N LYS A 275 10.72 -4.11 -3.28
CA LYS A 275 9.36 -4.21 -3.86
C LYS A 275 9.22 -3.34 -5.11
N PHE A 276 9.69 -2.09 -5.06
CA PHE A 276 9.72 -1.19 -6.21
C PHE A 276 10.56 -1.78 -7.36
N TYR A 277 11.78 -2.23 -7.06
CA TYR A 277 12.72 -2.76 -8.04
C TYR A 277 12.18 -4.01 -8.74
N VAL A 278 11.58 -4.93 -8.00
CA VAL A 278 10.94 -6.13 -8.57
C VAL A 278 9.79 -5.76 -9.51
N ARG A 279 9.10 -4.66 -9.24
CA ARG A 279 7.94 -4.22 -10.00
C ARG A 279 8.28 -3.44 -11.26
N TYR A 280 9.28 -2.55 -11.21
CA TYR A 280 9.60 -1.62 -12.31
C TYR A 280 11.02 -1.75 -12.86
N GLY A 281 11.87 -2.53 -12.20
CA GLY A 281 13.30 -2.59 -12.46
C GLY A 281 14.05 -1.40 -11.89
N HIS A 282 15.32 -1.29 -12.28
CA HIS A 282 16.12 -0.13 -11.93
C HIS A 282 15.58 1.11 -12.67
N PRO A 283 15.45 2.27 -12.00
CA PRO A 283 14.90 3.48 -12.62
C PRO A 283 15.87 4.18 -13.59
N SER A 284 17.14 3.80 -13.64
CA SER A 284 18.11 4.32 -14.63
C SER A 284 17.98 3.59 -15.99
N ASN A 285 17.81 4.37 -17.06
CA ASN A 285 17.67 4.04 -18.50
C ASN A 285 16.74 2.86 -18.86
N ASP A 286 15.72 3.14 -19.67
CA ASP A 286 14.72 2.17 -20.17
C ASP A 286 13.92 1.47 -19.05
N SER A 287 13.71 2.19 -17.95
CA SER A 287 12.90 1.69 -16.84
C SER A 287 11.45 1.53 -17.26
N LEU A 288 10.77 0.54 -16.69
CA LEU A 288 9.34 0.37 -16.91
C LEU A 288 8.54 1.54 -16.31
N LEU A 289 9.09 2.24 -15.31
CA LEU A 289 8.50 3.44 -14.72
C LEU A 289 8.46 4.60 -15.73
N GLU A 290 9.53 4.80 -16.48
CA GLU A 290 9.63 5.86 -17.49
C GLU A 290 8.51 5.72 -18.54
N GLN A 291 8.21 4.49 -18.94
CA GLN A 291 7.13 4.18 -19.90
C GLN A 291 5.71 4.37 -19.34
N LEU A 292 5.56 4.36 -18.01
CA LEU A 292 4.28 4.59 -17.33
C LEU A 292 4.11 6.04 -16.89
N THR A 293 5.13 6.88 -17.05
CA THR A 293 5.12 8.30 -16.69
C THR A 293 4.59 9.14 -17.85
N VAL A 294 3.71 10.12 -17.57
CA VAL A 294 3.25 11.05 -18.60
C VAL A 294 4.37 12.00 -18.97
N VAL A 295 4.53 12.22 -20.28
CA VAL A 295 5.27 13.37 -20.80
C VAL A 295 4.26 14.20 -21.60
N PRO A 296 3.87 15.40 -21.14
CA PRO A 296 3.01 16.28 -21.89
C PRO A 296 3.65 16.60 -23.24
N GLN A 297 2.89 16.43 -24.33
CA GLN A 297 3.36 16.70 -25.68
C GLN A 297 3.81 18.16 -25.87
N ILE A 298 3.25 19.10 -25.09
CA ILE A 298 3.55 20.54 -25.20
C ILE A 298 5.03 20.84 -24.88
N VAL A 299 5.69 20.01 -24.07
CA VAL A 299 7.06 20.25 -23.61
C VAL A 299 8.11 19.86 -24.68
N SER A 300 7.74 19.12 -25.73
CA SER A 300 8.70 18.78 -26.79
C SER A 300 9.08 19.96 -27.67
N ASP A 301 8.26 21.02 -27.69
CA ASP A 301 8.34 22.10 -28.68
C ASP A 301 8.88 23.41 -28.08
N MET A 302 9.07 23.49 -26.76
CA MET A 302 9.66 24.67 -26.11
C MET A 302 11.18 24.59 -26.10
N GLU A 303 11.83 25.53 -26.80
CA GLU A 303 13.31 25.64 -26.88
C GLU A 303 13.96 26.07 -25.55
N SER A 304 13.19 26.63 -24.61
CA SER A 304 13.64 27.08 -23.29
C SER A 304 12.94 26.28 -22.18
N ILE A 305 13.70 25.36 -21.58
CA ILE A 305 13.23 24.52 -20.46
C ILE A 305 12.96 25.37 -19.22
N ASP A 306 13.69 26.48 -19.04
CA ASP A 306 13.57 27.30 -17.84
C ASP A 306 12.27 28.14 -17.87
N ASP A 307 11.78 28.53 -19.05
CA ASP A 307 10.47 29.18 -19.18
C ASP A 307 9.32 28.17 -19.00
N ALA A 308 9.46 26.95 -19.55
CA ALA A 308 8.51 25.87 -19.29
C ALA A 308 8.45 25.47 -17.81
N LEU A 309 9.59 25.54 -17.09
CA LEU A 309 9.67 25.32 -15.65
C LEU A 309 9.06 26.46 -14.82
N ASN A 310 9.04 27.69 -15.33
CA ASN A 310 8.42 28.80 -14.61
C ASN A 310 6.93 28.97 -14.91
N GLU A 311 6.45 28.59 -16.11
CA GLU A 311 5.04 28.70 -16.50
C GLU A 311 4.18 27.49 -16.15
N ALA A 312 4.76 26.28 -16.14
CA ALA A 312 4.08 25.15 -15.56
C ALA A 312 4.01 25.37 -14.05
N ASN A 313 2.85 25.81 -13.54
CA ASN A 313 2.49 25.54 -12.15
C ASN A 313 2.62 24.03 -11.98
N TYR A 314 3.77 23.58 -11.50
CA TYR A 314 4.02 22.18 -11.21
C TYR A 314 3.07 21.82 -10.08
N ASP A 315 1.91 21.27 -10.43
CA ASP A 315 1.24 20.38 -9.51
C ASP A 315 2.27 19.29 -9.22
N ASP A 316 2.71 19.22 -7.96
CA ASP A 316 3.62 18.20 -7.41
C ASP A 316 2.97 16.81 -7.42
N ASP A 317 2.06 16.58 -8.35
CA ASP A 317 1.16 15.45 -8.42
C ASP A 317 1.77 14.36 -9.28
N ALA A 318 1.56 13.13 -8.82
CA ALA A 318 1.94 11.98 -9.61
C ALA A 318 1.10 11.92 -10.89
N SER A 319 1.79 11.84 -12.02
CA SER A 319 1.18 11.83 -13.35
C SER A 319 1.62 10.60 -14.13
N PHE A 320 0.65 9.73 -14.41
CA PHE A 320 0.84 8.45 -15.08
C PHE A 320 0.05 8.36 -16.39
N ILE A 321 0.52 7.53 -17.32
CA ILE A 321 -0.18 7.30 -18.58
C ILE A 321 -1.65 6.95 -18.31
N ASN A 322 -2.54 7.38 -19.21
CA ASN A 322 -3.97 7.08 -19.11
C ASN A 322 -4.20 5.59 -18.86
N GLY A 323 -5.03 5.26 -17.88
CA GLY A 323 -5.33 3.89 -17.50
C GLY A 323 -4.36 3.27 -16.51
N PHE A 324 -3.16 3.81 -16.25
CA PHE A 324 -2.32 3.30 -15.16
C PHE A 324 -2.72 3.93 -13.82
N ILE A 325 -3.28 3.09 -12.94
CA ILE A 325 -3.80 3.49 -11.63
C ILE A 325 -3.15 2.60 -10.56
N PRO A 326 -1.92 2.93 -10.14
CA PRO A 326 -1.12 2.09 -9.25
C PRO A 326 -1.79 1.79 -7.91
N HIS A 327 -2.53 2.74 -7.33
CA HIS A 327 -3.14 2.60 -6.00
C HIS A 327 -4.65 2.80 -6.11
N SER A 328 -5.40 1.70 -6.13
CA SER A 328 -6.86 1.73 -6.04
C SER A 328 -7.42 0.40 -5.58
N HIS A 329 -8.57 0.46 -4.90
CA HIS A 329 -9.28 -0.75 -4.50
C HIS A 329 -9.89 -1.44 -5.72
N LYS A 330 -9.80 -2.78 -5.74
CA LYS A 330 -10.34 -3.62 -6.83
C LYS A 330 -11.80 -3.27 -7.16
N ASN A 331 -12.64 -3.07 -6.15
CA ASN A 331 -14.07 -2.81 -6.34
C ASN A 331 -14.32 -1.47 -7.02
N GLU A 332 -13.58 -0.44 -6.60
CA GLU A 332 -13.67 0.91 -7.17
C GLU A 332 -13.26 0.91 -8.65
N ILE A 333 -12.13 0.27 -8.98
CA ILE A 333 -11.65 0.17 -10.37
C ILE A 333 -12.62 -0.63 -11.23
N THR A 334 -13.13 -1.75 -10.72
CA THR A 334 -14.11 -2.57 -11.44
C THR A 334 -15.35 -1.74 -11.76
N GLN A 335 -15.87 -0.96 -10.80
CA GLN A 335 -17.02 -0.08 -11.01
C GLN A 335 -16.73 1.06 -11.99
N LYS A 336 -15.57 1.71 -11.89
CA LYS A 336 -15.16 2.78 -12.81
C LYS A 336 -15.02 2.26 -14.24
N VAL A 337 -14.35 1.12 -14.43
CA VAL A 337 -14.23 0.45 -15.73
C VAL A 337 -15.60 0.02 -16.24
N TRP A 338 -16.48 -0.51 -15.38
CA TRP A 338 -17.86 -0.89 -15.75
C TRP A 338 -18.66 0.28 -16.31
N ASN A 339 -18.48 1.48 -15.74
CA ASN A 339 -19.21 2.67 -16.16
C ASN A 339 -18.55 3.43 -17.33
N SER A 340 -17.35 3.05 -17.75
CA SER A 340 -16.61 3.69 -18.83
C SER A 340 -17.06 3.20 -20.22
N PRO A 341 -16.69 3.85 -21.34
CA PRO A 341 -16.98 3.34 -22.68
C PRO A 341 -16.41 1.94 -22.97
N VAL A 342 -16.92 1.29 -24.01
CA VAL A 342 -16.35 0.02 -24.51
C VAL A 342 -14.91 0.27 -24.99
N HIS A 343 -14.03 -0.69 -24.71
CA HIS A 343 -12.57 -0.64 -24.90
C HIS A 343 -11.80 0.23 -23.90
N SER A 344 -12.44 0.74 -22.86
CA SER A 344 -11.72 1.36 -21.74
C SER A 344 -10.95 0.31 -20.94
N TRP A 345 -9.80 0.70 -20.41
CA TRP A 345 -8.96 -0.20 -19.63
C TRP A 345 -8.29 0.51 -18.45
N ALA A 346 -7.95 -0.27 -17.43
CA ALA A 346 -7.23 0.17 -16.24
C ALA A 346 -6.19 -0.87 -15.82
N LEU A 347 -4.93 -0.45 -15.71
CA LEU A 347 -3.80 -1.23 -15.22
C LEU A 347 -3.52 -0.83 -13.77
N ILE A 348 -3.58 -1.79 -12.86
CA ILE A 348 -3.36 -1.54 -11.42
C ILE A 348 -2.33 -2.52 -10.84
N HIS A 349 -1.85 -2.22 -9.64
CA HIS A 349 -1.00 -3.15 -8.90
C HIS A 349 -1.75 -4.37 -8.40
N SER A 350 -1.08 -5.52 -8.47
CA SER A 350 -1.45 -6.69 -7.69
C SER A 350 -0.88 -6.60 -6.27
N LYS A 351 -1.37 -7.50 -5.39
CA LYS A 351 -0.77 -7.73 -4.06
C LYS A 351 0.65 -8.27 -4.16
N THR A 352 0.92 -9.14 -5.13
CA THR A 352 2.27 -9.66 -5.40
C THR A 352 3.11 -8.58 -6.08
N ALA A 353 4.33 -8.35 -5.59
CA ALA A 353 5.19 -7.24 -6.03
C ALA A 353 5.43 -7.22 -7.55
N ASN A 354 5.64 -8.38 -8.17
CA ASN A 354 5.96 -8.49 -9.59
C ASN A 354 4.74 -8.65 -10.52
N LYS A 355 3.52 -8.40 -10.02
CA LYS A 355 2.29 -8.57 -10.80
C LYS A 355 1.47 -7.29 -10.90
N PHE A 356 0.82 -7.16 -12.04
CA PHE A 356 -0.20 -6.16 -12.32
C PHE A 356 -1.50 -6.85 -12.70
N VAL A 357 -2.60 -6.13 -12.54
CA VAL A 357 -3.92 -6.56 -12.98
C VAL A 357 -4.44 -5.53 -13.97
N LEU A 358 -4.77 -5.99 -15.17
CA LEU A 358 -5.36 -5.19 -16.21
C LEU A 358 -6.85 -5.52 -16.30
N TYR A 359 -7.69 -4.51 -16.14
CA TYR A 359 -9.13 -4.56 -16.37
C TYR A 359 -9.42 -3.98 -17.74
N CYS A 360 -10.11 -4.72 -18.60
CA CYS A 360 -10.51 -4.26 -19.93
C CYS A 360 -12.03 -4.37 -20.06
N LYS A 361 -12.70 -3.29 -20.45
CA LYS A 361 -14.13 -3.31 -20.79
C LYS A 361 -14.33 -3.69 -22.25
N SER A 362 -15.04 -4.79 -22.46
CA SER A 362 -15.66 -5.18 -23.73
C SER A 362 -17.18 -5.12 -23.53
N ASP A 363 -17.92 -6.14 -23.99
CA ASP A 363 -19.30 -6.40 -23.54
C ASP A 363 -19.34 -6.83 -22.06
N GLN A 364 -18.22 -7.33 -21.55
CA GLN A 364 -17.98 -7.67 -20.14
C GLN A 364 -16.64 -7.08 -19.68
N ILE A 365 -16.40 -7.07 -18.36
CA ILE A 365 -15.07 -6.76 -17.82
C ILE A 365 -14.21 -8.01 -17.86
N LEU A 366 -13.12 -7.94 -18.62
CA LEU A 366 -12.07 -8.95 -18.62
C LEU A 366 -10.98 -8.54 -17.62
N GLN A 367 -10.48 -9.51 -16.87
CA GLN A 367 -9.37 -9.32 -15.94
C GLN A 367 -8.17 -10.15 -16.41
N LEU A 368 -7.07 -9.49 -16.74
CA LEU A 368 -5.82 -10.12 -17.16
C LEU A 368 -4.75 -9.90 -16.08
N TYR A 369 -3.96 -10.95 -15.82
CA TYR A 369 -2.83 -10.87 -14.89
C TYR A 369 -1.54 -10.76 -15.69
N ILE A 370 -0.78 -9.71 -15.39
CA ILE A 370 0.49 -9.40 -16.04
C ILE A 370 1.60 -9.65 -15.02
N THR A 371 2.65 -10.36 -15.43
CA THR A 371 3.81 -10.65 -14.60
C THR A 371 5.02 -9.94 -15.18
N VAL A 372 5.68 -9.14 -14.36
CA VAL A 372 6.97 -8.52 -14.67
C VAL A 372 8.09 -9.41 -14.12
N ASN A 373 9.07 -9.72 -14.97
CA ASN A 373 10.26 -10.45 -14.61
C ASN A 373 11.49 -9.61 -14.99
N ILE A 374 12.01 -8.87 -14.01
CA ILE A 374 13.21 -8.04 -14.19
C ILE A 374 14.48 -8.90 -14.30
N ALA A 375 14.47 -10.11 -13.74
CA ALA A 375 15.64 -10.99 -13.69
C ALA A 375 15.87 -11.81 -14.99
N THR A 376 14.88 -11.82 -15.89
CA THR A 376 14.89 -12.65 -17.09
C THR A 376 16.09 -12.33 -17.98
N ILE A 377 16.68 -13.38 -18.57
CA ILE A 377 17.77 -13.25 -19.53
C ILE A 377 17.23 -12.77 -20.88
N ASP A 378 15.99 -13.12 -21.22
CA ASP A 378 15.36 -12.74 -22.48
C ASP A 378 14.52 -11.46 -22.29
N PRO A 379 14.97 -10.30 -22.79
CA PRO A 379 14.22 -9.05 -22.66
C PRO A 379 12.81 -9.15 -23.24
N LYS A 380 12.57 -10.02 -24.24
CA LYS A 380 11.23 -10.21 -24.82
C LYS A 380 10.24 -10.84 -23.86
N ASN A 381 10.69 -11.39 -22.74
CA ASN A 381 9.85 -11.99 -21.70
C ASN A 381 9.89 -11.17 -20.40
N ARG A 382 10.29 -9.89 -20.47
CA ARG A 382 10.32 -9.00 -19.30
C ARG A 382 8.92 -8.75 -18.76
N ILE A 383 7.92 -8.59 -19.64
CA ILE A 383 6.52 -8.44 -19.26
C ILE A 383 5.73 -9.55 -19.94
N THR A 384 5.09 -10.40 -19.14
CA THR A 384 4.35 -11.55 -19.64
C THR A 384 2.87 -11.47 -19.25
N VAL A 385 2.01 -11.94 -20.14
CA VAL A 385 0.57 -12.07 -19.93
C VAL A 385 0.16 -13.51 -20.26
N LYS A 386 -0.74 -14.06 -19.43
CA LYS A 386 -1.24 -15.43 -19.59
C LYS A 386 -2.64 -15.44 -20.21
N PHE A 387 -2.81 -16.18 -21.31
CA PHE A 387 -4.06 -16.42 -22.01
C PHE A 387 -4.41 -17.91 -21.98
N GLY A 388 -5.25 -18.32 -21.04
CA GLY A 388 -5.51 -19.75 -20.84
C GLY A 388 -4.21 -20.49 -20.48
N ASN A 389 -3.70 -21.33 -21.38
CA ASN A 389 -2.44 -22.04 -21.21
C ASN A 389 -1.23 -21.35 -21.88
N ASP A 390 -1.48 -20.36 -22.74
CA ASP A 390 -0.42 -19.67 -23.47
C ASP A 390 0.15 -18.51 -22.66
N ILE A 391 1.46 -18.32 -22.74
CA ILE A 391 2.15 -17.17 -22.18
C ILE A 391 2.71 -16.36 -23.35
N LYS A 392 2.42 -15.06 -23.38
CA LYS A 392 2.99 -14.12 -24.35
C LYS A 392 3.86 -13.12 -23.59
N GLY A 393 5.07 -12.90 -24.09
CA GLY A 393 6.03 -11.96 -23.54
C GLY A 393 6.22 -10.73 -24.43
N THR A 394 6.55 -9.62 -23.79
CA THR A 394 7.04 -8.38 -24.42
C THR A 394 8.17 -7.76 -23.59
N SER A 395 8.94 -6.84 -24.19
CA SER A 395 10.04 -6.12 -23.53
C SER A 395 9.63 -4.87 -22.77
N ASP A 396 8.48 -4.29 -23.13
CA ASP A 396 8.05 -2.96 -22.72
C ASP A 396 6.52 -2.86 -22.74
N TRP A 397 5.99 -1.89 -22.00
CA TRP A 397 4.55 -1.68 -21.85
C TRP A 397 3.88 -1.33 -23.18
N LYS A 398 4.57 -0.56 -24.04
CA LYS A 398 4.06 -0.18 -25.36
C LYS A 398 3.78 -1.41 -26.23
N SER A 399 4.74 -2.33 -26.30
CA SER A 399 4.62 -3.59 -27.02
C SER A 399 3.53 -4.48 -26.41
N LEU A 400 3.40 -4.50 -25.08
CA LEU A 400 2.28 -5.21 -24.42
C LEU A 400 0.93 -4.63 -24.83
N PHE A 401 0.77 -3.30 -24.78
CA PHE A 401 -0.50 -2.67 -25.14
C PHE A 401 -0.86 -2.88 -26.61
N GLN A 402 0.14 -2.87 -27.51
CA GLN A 402 -0.07 -3.27 -28.91
C GLN A 402 -0.47 -4.74 -29.06
N LEU A 403 0.20 -5.66 -28.36
CA LEU A 403 -0.14 -7.09 -28.35
C LEU A 403 -1.60 -7.30 -27.90
N LEU A 404 -2.06 -6.52 -26.93
CA LEU A 404 -3.41 -6.55 -26.39
C LEU A 404 -4.43 -5.74 -27.21
N SER A 405 -3.98 -5.06 -28.28
CA SER A 405 -4.80 -4.14 -29.09
C SER A 405 -5.51 -3.08 -28.25
N LEU A 406 -4.85 -2.57 -27.20
CA LEU A 406 -5.39 -1.54 -26.33
C LEU A 406 -5.19 -0.15 -26.96
N PRO A 407 -6.27 0.64 -27.12
CA PRO A 407 -6.16 2.02 -27.58
C PRO A 407 -5.50 2.89 -26.51
N SER A 408 -4.47 3.64 -26.90
CA SER A 408 -3.69 4.51 -25.99
C SER A 408 -4.49 5.69 -25.45
N ASP A 409 -5.51 6.14 -26.20
CA ASP A 409 -6.40 7.26 -25.87
C ASP A 409 -7.57 6.88 -24.96
N LYS A 410 -7.88 5.58 -24.80
CA LYS A 410 -9.03 5.12 -23.99
C LYS A 410 -8.67 4.57 -22.61
N GLY A 411 -7.43 4.74 -22.18
CA GLY A 411 -7.06 4.45 -20.79
C GLY A 411 -7.91 5.28 -19.82
N LEU A 412 -8.39 4.66 -18.75
CA LEU A 412 -9.25 5.34 -17.77
C LEU A 412 -8.46 6.49 -17.11
N GLN A 413 -8.94 7.72 -17.29
CA GLN A 413 -8.37 8.89 -16.62
C GLN A 413 -9.01 9.03 -15.24
N LEU A 414 -8.18 9.10 -14.21
CA LEU A 414 -8.59 9.62 -12.91
C LEU A 414 -8.17 11.07 -12.81
N ALA A 415 -8.88 11.84 -11.99
CA ALA A 415 -8.37 13.13 -11.55
C ALA A 415 -6.97 12.93 -10.94
N PRO A 416 -6.00 13.82 -11.23
CA PRO A 416 -4.68 13.74 -10.64
C PRO A 416 -4.81 13.63 -9.11
N VAL A 417 -3.99 12.75 -8.51
CA VAL A 417 -3.98 12.57 -7.06
C VAL A 417 -3.08 13.64 -6.48
N SER A 418 -3.69 14.65 -5.86
CA SER A 418 -2.96 15.76 -5.27
C SER A 418 -2.01 15.27 -4.19
N ILE A 419 -0.69 15.44 -4.38
CA ILE A 419 0.27 15.20 -3.31
C ILE A 419 0.35 16.49 -2.49
N PRO A 420 0.02 16.49 -1.19
CA PRO A 420 0.19 17.68 -0.37
C PRO A 420 1.69 17.99 -0.24
N CYS A 421 2.17 18.92 -1.07
CA CYS A 421 3.50 19.47 -0.98
C CYS A 421 3.52 20.60 0.06
N VAL A 422 4.59 20.63 0.87
CA VAL A 422 4.86 21.76 1.75
C VAL A 422 5.39 22.88 0.87
N LYS A 423 4.56 23.89 0.60
CA LYS A 423 5.10 25.18 0.13
C LYS A 423 6.06 25.67 1.21
N GLU A 424 7.33 25.89 0.85
CA GLU A 424 8.24 26.63 1.71
C GLU A 424 7.65 28.04 1.88
N ILE A 425 7.02 28.28 3.04
CA ILE A 425 6.57 29.60 3.43
C ILE A 425 7.85 30.41 3.65
N GLY A 426 8.17 31.30 2.71
CA GLY A 426 9.29 32.23 2.84
C GLY A 426 9.15 33.03 4.15
N ALA A 427 10.28 33.42 4.75
CA ALA A 427 10.28 34.16 6.02
C ALA A 427 9.40 35.43 6.00
N ASP A 428 9.11 35.93 4.81
CA ASP A 428 8.31 37.13 4.54
C ASP A 428 6.79 36.91 4.67
N GLU A 429 6.33 35.65 4.64
CA GLU A 429 4.90 35.28 4.76
C GLU A 429 4.46 34.96 6.19
N ILE A 430 5.38 34.97 7.16
CA ILE A 430 5.07 34.79 8.59
C ILE A 430 4.68 36.14 9.19
N ASN A 431 3.41 36.52 9.05
CA ASN A 431 2.87 37.68 9.73
C ASN A 431 2.63 37.33 11.21
N VAL A 432 3.55 37.74 12.10
CA VAL A 432 3.47 37.51 13.55
C VAL A 432 2.44 38.47 14.16
N ASP A 433 1.17 38.09 14.14
CA ASP A 433 0.16 38.77 14.94
C ASP A 433 0.41 38.48 16.43
N THR A 434 0.86 39.52 17.13
CA THR A 434 1.16 39.48 18.56
C THR A 434 -0.14 39.57 19.37
N PRO A 435 -0.47 38.62 20.27
CA PRO A 435 -1.67 38.71 21.07
C PRO A 435 -1.48 39.70 22.22
N LYS A 436 -2.20 40.83 22.18
CA LYS A 436 -2.35 41.73 23.33
C LYS A 436 -3.32 41.09 24.35
N ASN A 437 -2.76 40.45 25.37
CA ASN A 437 -3.49 40.11 26.59
C ASN A 437 -3.55 41.34 27.51
N SER A 438 -4.75 41.91 27.71
CA SER A 438 -5.05 42.74 28.87
C SER A 438 -6.10 42.05 29.73
N VAL A 439 -5.64 41.59 30.89
CA VAL A 439 -6.40 40.99 31.98
C VAL A 439 -7.36 42.01 32.56
N GLN A 440 -8.65 41.70 32.63
CA GLN A 440 -9.61 42.36 33.52
C GLN A 440 -10.06 41.39 34.62
N THR A 441 -9.86 41.82 35.85
CA THR A 441 -10.29 41.20 37.10
C THR A 441 -11.77 41.47 37.36
N THR A 442 -12.53 40.43 37.71
CA THR A 442 -13.90 40.54 38.27
C THR A 442 -13.91 40.12 39.73
N PRO A 443 -14.75 40.75 40.59
CA PRO A 443 -15.22 40.13 41.82
C PRO A 443 -16.70 39.70 41.73
N SER A 444 -16.92 38.47 42.20
CA SER A 444 -18.07 37.92 42.95
C SER A 444 -19.41 38.66 42.97
N GLY A 445 -20.49 37.94 42.66
CA GLY A 445 -21.85 38.29 43.08
C GLY A 445 -22.93 37.35 42.52
N SER A 446 -23.40 36.41 43.35
CA SER A 446 -24.54 35.53 43.12
C SER A 446 -25.86 36.27 42.88
N GLN A 447 -26.73 35.77 42.00
CA GLN A 447 -28.15 35.46 42.30
C GLN A 447 -28.94 34.93 41.08
N MET A 448 -30.14 34.46 41.41
CA MET A 448 -31.01 33.47 40.79
C MET A 448 -32.08 34.05 39.82
N LEU A 449 -32.63 33.15 38.98
CA LEU A 449 -34.01 33.05 38.45
C LEU A 449 -34.46 33.79 37.16
N PHE A 450 -34.92 32.92 36.22
CA PHE A 450 -36.12 32.94 35.35
C PHE A 450 -36.28 33.83 34.08
N LEU A 451 -36.72 33.10 33.04
CA LEU A 451 -37.63 33.41 31.91
C LEU A 451 -37.13 34.17 30.66
N THR A 452 -37.33 33.49 29.53
CA THR A 452 -37.49 33.87 28.10
C THR A 452 -38.59 34.92 27.85
N PRO A 453 -38.91 35.37 26.60
CA PRO A 453 -38.21 35.37 25.30
C PRO A 453 -38.30 36.75 24.55
N ASP A 454 -37.92 36.73 23.27
CA ASP A 454 -38.44 37.54 22.15
C ASP A 454 -37.68 38.79 21.65
N SER A 455 -37.25 38.63 20.38
CA SER A 455 -37.40 39.56 19.25
C SER A 455 -36.74 40.94 19.34
N GLN A 456 -35.86 41.26 18.38
CA GLN A 456 -36.23 41.99 17.16
C GLN A 456 -34.98 42.33 16.31
N THR A 457 -35.22 42.23 15.01
CA THR A 457 -34.52 42.82 13.86
C THR A 457 -33.96 44.23 14.07
N TYR A 458 -32.74 44.49 13.58
CA TYR A 458 -32.37 45.75 12.93
C TYR A 458 -31.37 45.49 11.80
N GLN A 459 -31.78 45.87 10.59
CA GLN A 459 -30.87 46.24 9.50
C GLN A 459 -30.22 47.58 9.84
N THR A 460 -28.93 47.74 9.54
CA THR A 460 -28.40 48.99 8.96
C THR A 460 -27.13 48.68 8.17
N ASP A 461 -27.16 49.14 6.92
CA ASP A 461 -26.01 49.32 6.03
C ASP A 461 -24.94 50.22 6.67
N SER A 462 -23.66 49.93 6.38
CA SER A 462 -22.69 50.99 6.12
C SER A 462 -21.48 50.44 5.38
N GLN A 463 -21.32 50.93 4.15
CA GLN A 463 -20.12 50.87 3.33
C GLN A 463 -18.95 51.56 4.05
N PHE A 464 -17.75 50.99 4.01
CA PHE A 464 -16.50 51.75 4.05
C PHE A 464 -15.42 51.00 3.28
N SER A 465 -15.08 51.53 2.11
CA SER A 465 -13.89 51.22 1.33
C SER A 465 -12.75 52.14 1.78
N ILE A 466 -11.58 51.58 2.10
CA ILE A 466 -10.33 52.33 2.24
C ILE A 466 -9.29 51.70 1.31
N SER A 467 -8.99 52.43 0.25
CA SER A 467 -7.83 52.27 -0.61
C SER A 467 -6.60 52.88 0.05
N ASN A 468 -5.48 52.17 0.10
CA ASN A 468 -4.17 52.78 0.35
C ASN A 468 -3.23 52.46 -0.81
N ASN A 469 -2.99 53.48 -1.63
CA ASN A 469 -1.82 53.61 -2.48
C ASN A 469 -0.63 54.02 -1.59
N PHE A 470 0.52 53.36 -1.74
CA PHE A 470 1.80 53.98 -1.40
C PHE A 470 2.85 53.59 -2.43
N SER A 471 3.24 54.60 -3.21
CA SER A 471 4.44 54.64 -4.05
C SER A 471 5.64 55.04 -3.21
N PHE A 472 6.81 54.47 -3.49
CA PHE A 472 8.08 55.10 -3.13
C PHE A 472 9.14 54.80 -4.20
N GLU A 473 9.59 55.85 -4.88
CA GLU A 473 10.80 55.89 -5.68
C GLU A 473 11.99 56.25 -4.78
N GLY A 474 13.14 55.61 -5.01
CA GLY A 474 14.38 56.37 -5.18
C GLY A 474 15.60 56.08 -4.29
N TRP A 475 16.70 55.76 -4.99
CA TRP A 475 18.15 56.00 -4.69
C TRP A 475 18.82 55.04 -3.66
N SER A 476 20.05 54.53 -3.80
CA SER A 476 21.13 54.70 -4.79
C SER A 476 22.09 53.49 -4.80
N GLN A 477 22.53 53.12 -5.99
CA GLN A 477 23.94 52.95 -6.41
C GLN A 477 25.02 52.68 -5.33
N HIS A 478 25.60 51.48 -5.35
CA HIS A 478 27.04 51.28 -5.08
C HIS A 478 27.58 50.13 -5.95
N GLN A 479 28.49 50.47 -6.85
CA GLN A 479 29.39 49.56 -7.54
C GLN A 479 30.43 49.01 -6.54
N ALA A 480 30.80 47.75 -6.67
CA ALA A 480 32.11 47.25 -6.30
C ALA A 480 32.50 46.10 -7.22
N ASP A 481 33.55 46.34 -7.98
CA ASP A 481 34.31 45.37 -8.77
C ASP A 481 34.90 44.27 -7.88
N SER A 482 34.94 43.03 -8.36
CA SER A 482 36.04 42.12 -8.01
C SER A 482 36.33 41.16 -9.15
N GLN A 483 37.48 41.40 -9.78
CA GLN A 483 38.13 40.55 -10.76
C GLN A 483 38.70 39.27 -10.12
N PHE A 484 38.71 38.21 -10.95
CA PHE A 484 39.71 37.15 -11.10
C PHE A 484 40.78 36.96 -10.02
N ASN A 485 40.93 35.69 -9.59
CA ASN A 485 42.24 35.04 -9.52
C ASN A 485 42.09 33.52 -9.72
N PHE A 486 42.65 33.02 -10.81
CA PHE A 486 43.16 31.65 -10.96
C PHE A 486 44.60 31.66 -10.44
N TYR A 487 45.01 30.67 -9.65
CA TYR A 487 46.37 30.12 -9.70
C TYR A 487 46.40 28.69 -9.13
N ASP A 488 47.10 27.85 -9.91
CA ASP A 488 47.68 26.52 -9.70
C ASP A 488 46.81 25.29 -9.40
#